data_AF-A0A945K0I1-F1
#
_entry.id   AF-A0A945K0I1-F1
#
_cell.length_a   1.000
_cell.length_b   1.000
_cell.length_c   1.000
_cell.angle_alpha   90.00
_cell.angle_beta   90.00
_cell.angle_gamma   90.00
#
_symmetry.space_group_name_H-M   'P 1'
#
loop_
_entity.id
_entity.type
_entity.pdbx_description
1 polymer ?
#
loop_
_entity_poly.entity_id
_entity_poly.type
_entity_poly.pdbx_seq_one_letter_code
_entity_poly.pdbx_strand_id
1 'polypeptide(L)'
;MRKFLVAGIATLLVAGAASAQFFDPPALEDRNGSTGLPFFMLEVPNAAAMVSDGNAGDWGWFDAEFTLTMDEWRDEGDRPAPSRGDLNITTFLGWKGGDVNRWYVFMEAFDDVLDHDGTSVVRWDGDMLQVGHDPQDHGRQRGPASGYTMEWMMAPGDVTEPNNVTFRYGGVEGEPDTWGEYGTQPWINHTVKVDPPEAFAAELWTDGGTTTYEFDIKVLAFQEDGGPGASEEWQMDAVAGPDGAGFPIAFWYEDGEGPDSSFGTNEDGTPGGRNDWTIRGPEASGRQYYALTTLLRIGEYTAGAGTAVEASTWGNIKNSFR
;
A
#
# COMPACT_ATOMS: atom_id res chain seq x y z
N MET A 1 31.35 44.27 11.27
CA MET A 1 31.07 43.60 9.97
C MET A 1 31.42 42.10 9.95
N ARG A 2 32.55 41.63 10.49
CA ARG A 2 32.89 40.18 10.51
C ARG A 2 31.94 39.27 11.32
N LYS A 3 31.31 39.76 12.40
CA LYS A 3 30.39 38.97 13.24
C LYS A 3 28.97 38.81 12.67
N PHE A 4 28.54 39.70 11.77
CA PHE A 4 27.24 39.61 11.10
C PHE A 4 27.25 38.67 9.90
N LEU A 5 28.39 38.50 9.23
CA LEU A 5 28.53 37.57 8.10
C LEU A 5 28.51 36.09 8.55
N VAL A 6 29.10 35.79 9.71
CA VAL A 6 29.17 34.41 10.26
C VAL A 6 27.81 33.94 10.76
N ALA A 7 27.01 34.83 11.36
CA ALA A 7 25.64 34.51 11.75
C ALA A 7 24.77 34.23 10.52
N GLY A 8 24.82 35.05 9.47
CA GLY A 8 24.04 34.83 8.25
C GLY A 8 24.38 33.53 7.50
N ILE A 9 25.66 33.16 7.44
CA ILE A 9 26.10 31.89 6.83
C ILE A 9 25.68 30.69 7.69
N ALA A 10 25.76 30.79 9.02
CA ALA A 10 25.29 29.75 9.92
C ALA A 10 23.76 29.56 9.85
N THR A 11 22.97 30.64 9.74
CA THR A 11 21.51 30.54 9.59
C THR A 11 21.10 29.96 8.24
N LEU A 12 21.82 30.30 7.16
CA LEU A 12 21.59 29.70 5.83
C LEU A 12 21.97 28.22 5.77
N LEU A 13 23.04 27.81 6.47
CA LEU A 13 23.43 26.39 6.57
C LEU A 13 22.46 25.60 7.45
N VAL A 14 21.95 26.18 8.55
CA VAL A 14 20.95 25.52 9.41
C VAL A 14 19.59 25.47 8.72
N ALA A 15 19.19 26.51 7.97
CA ALA A 15 17.97 26.48 7.16
C ALA A 15 18.10 25.51 5.98
N GLY A 16 19.27 25.42 5.34
CA GLY A 16 19.56 24.47 4.26
C GLY A 16 19.63 23.01 4.72
N ALA A 17 20.21 22.75 5.90
CA ALA A 17 20.25 21.43 6.50
C ALA A 17 18.88 21.00 7.05
N ALA A 18 18.12 21.93 7.62
CA ALA A 18 16.74 21.68 8.01
C ALA A 18 15.87 21.40 6.77
N SER A 19 16.00 22.19 5.69
CA SER A 19 15.26 21.94 4.44
C SER A 19 15.65 20.63 3.76
N ALA A 20 16.92 20.21 3.81
CA ALA A 20 17.33 18.92 3.23
C ALA A 20 16.68 17.73 3.95
N GLN A 21 16.61 17.76 5.29
CA GLN A 21 15.86 16.76 6.06
C GLN A 21 14.34 16.74 5.79
N PHE A 22 13.77 17.76 5.12
CA PHE A 22 12.35 17.78 4.76
C PHE A 22 12.03 17.07 3.43
N PHE A 23 13.03 16.74 2.60
CA PHE A 23 12.85 16.08 1.29
C PHE A 23 13.53 14.72 1.18
N ASP A 24 14.37 14.35 2.14
CA ASP A 24 15.03 13.05 2.14
C ASP A 24 14.08 11.98 2.70
N PRO A 25 13.91 10.83 2.03
CA PRO A 25 13.15 9.72 2.57
C PRO A 25 13.74 9.26 3.92
N PRO A 26 12.91 8.76 4.85
CA PRO A 26 13.40 8.07 6.05
C PRO A 26 14.35 6.92 5.69
N ALA A 27 15.17 6.50 6.65
CA ALA A 27 15.95 5.28 6.48
C ALA A 27 15.02 4.11 6.16
N LEU A 28 15.49 3.13 5.37
CA LEU A 28 14.65 2.02 4.89
C LEU A 28 13.95 1.26 6.04
N GLU A 29 14.65 1.09 7.16
CA GLU A 29 14.14 0.49 8.40
C GLU A 29 12.98 1.26 9.04
N ASP A 30 12.87 2.56 8.78
CA ASP A 30 11.77 3.41 9.25
C ASP A 30 10.64 3.53 8.21
N ARG A 31 10.80 2.93 7.02
CA ARG A 31 9.82 3.03 5.93
C ARG A 31 8.85 1.85 5.87
N ASN A 32 9.24 0.69 6.39
CA ASN A 32 8.48 -0.55 6.21
C ASN A 32 7.95 -1.06 7.56
N GLY A 33 6.62 -1.05 7.70
CA GLY A 33 5.84 -1.79 8.68
C GLY A 33 6.30 -1.70 10.14
N SER A 34 5.91 -2.71 10.92
CA SER A 34 6.31 -2.87 12.32
C SER A 34 7.73 -3.46 12.49
N THR A 35 8.27 -4.08 11.45
CA THR A 35 9.50 -4.87 11.50
C THR A 35 10.73 -4.18 10.92
N GLY A 36 10.55 -3.11 10.12
CA GLY A 36 11.62 -2.44 9.39
C GLY A 36 12.24 -3.29 8.28
N LEU A 37 11.59 -4.39 7.89
CA LEU A 37 12.11 -5.35 6.91
C LEU A 37 11.74 -4.96 5.47
N PRO A 38 12.60 -5.28 4.49
CA PRO A 38 12.30 -5.03 3.08
C PRO A 38 11.13 -5.90 2.62
N PHE A 39 10.19 -5.29 1.89
CA PHE A 39 9.16 -6.03 1.16
C PHE A 39 9.65 -6.39 -0.24
N PHE A 40 9.15 -7.50 -0.78
CA PHE A 40 9.57 -7.98 -2.09
C PHE A 40 8.36 -8.12 -3.02
N MET A 41 8.59 -7.78 -4.28
CA MET A 41 7.61 -7.93 -5.36
C MET A 41 8.20 -8.84 -6.43
N LEU A 42 7.51 -9.93 -6.78
CA LEU A 42 8.04 -10.94 -7.69
C LEU A 42 7.65 -10.66 -9.14
N GLU A 43 8.60 -10.78 -10.06
CA GLU A 43 8.32 -10.60 -11.48
C GLU A 43 7.38 -11.72 -11.96
N VAL A 44 6.24 -11.33 -12.52
CA VAL A 44 5.22 -12.25 -13.05
C VAL A 44 5.79 -13.01 -14.26
N PRO A 45 5.77 -14.36 -14.24
CA PRO A 45 6.32 -15.17 -15.33
C PRO A 45 5.49 -15.11 -16.60
N ASN A 46 4.15 -15.06 -16.47
CA ASN A 46 3.22 -14.99 -17.58
C ASN A 46 2.08 -14.01 -17.31
N ALA A 47 2.27 -12.74 -17.68
CA ALA A 47 1.26 -11.70 -17.47
C ALA A 47 -0.07 -11.97 -18.19
N ALA A 48 -0.08 -12.73 -19.29
CA ALA A 48 -1.30 -13.08 -20.01
C ALA A 48 -2.16 -14.13 -19.28
N ALA A 49 -1.62 -14.78 -18.25
CA ALA A 49 -2.35 -15.70 -17.39
C ALA A 49 -2.83 -15.06 -16.09
N MET A 50 -2.41 -13.84 -15.78
CA MET A 50 -2.91 -13.11 -14.61
C MET A 50 -4.28 -12.53 -14.93
N VAL A 51 -5.27 -12.86 -14.12
CA VAL A 51 -6.66 -12.40 -14.29
C VAL A 51 -7.18 -11.94 -12.93
N SER A 52 -7.44 -10.64 -12.81
CA SER A 52 -8.03 -10.05 -11.61
C SER A 52 -9.48 -10.49 -11.43
N ASP A 53 -9.71 -11.70 -10.91
CA ASP A 53 -11.03 -12.29 -10.69
C ASP A 53 -11.31 -12.65 -9.23
N GLY A 54 -10.39 -12.36 -8.30
CA GLY A 54 -10.48 -12.67 -6.88
C GLY A 54 -10.25 -14.15 -6.59
N ASN A 55 -9.39 -14.84 -7.34
CA ASN A 55 -9.00 -16.22 -7.10
C ASN A 55 -7.48 -16.37 -7.19
N ALA A 56 -6.84 -16.88 -6.14
CA ALA A 56 -5.38 -17.07 -6.10
C ALA A 56 -4.81 -18.12 -7.09
N GLY A 57 -5.64 -18.76 -7.92
CA GLY A 57 -5.24 -19.89 -8.77
C GLY A 57 -4.18 -19.53 -9.82
N ASP A 58 -4.22 -18.31 -10.36
CA ASP A 58 -3.22 -17.76 -11.27
C ASP A 58 -1.94 -17.27 -10.55
N TRP A 59 -1.98 -17.15 -9.22
CA TRP A 59 -0.83 -16.94 -8.33
C TRP A 59 -0.11 -18.23 -7.90
N GLY A 60 -0.50 -19.41 -8.41
CA GLY A 60 0.11 -20.69 -8.03
C GLY A 60 1.62 -20.84 -8.31
N TRP A 61 2.23 -19.86 -8.99
CA TRP A 61 3.69 -19.75 -9.20
C TRP A 61 4.40 -18.91 -8.13
N PHE A 62 3.66 -18.12 -7.33
CA PHE A 62 4.20 -17.22 -6.32
C PHE A 62 4.87 -18.02 -5.20
N ASP A 63 6.05 -17.60 -4.78
CA ASP A 63 6.76 -18.22 -3.68
C ASP A 63 6.24 -17.68 -2.34
N ALA A 64 5.61 -18.57 -1.56
CA ALA A 64 5.00 -18.24 -0.27
C ALA A 64 5.99 -17.71 0.77
N GLU A 65 7.31 -17.83 0.56
CA GLU A 65 8.29 -17.20 1.43
C GLU A 65 8.28 -15.66 1.36
N PHE A 66 7.76 -15.11 0.26
CA PHE A 66 7.62 -13.67 0.02
C PHE A 66 6.21 -13.14 0.28
N THR A 67 5.32 -13.96 0.86
CA THR A 67 4.00 -13.50 1.29
C THR A 67 4.15 -12.46 2.38
N LEU A 68 3.54 -11.30 2.16
CA LEU A 68 3.40 -10.30 3.21
C LEU A 68 2.22 -10.71 4.09
N THR A 69 2.45 -10.80 5.39
CA THR A 69 1.53 -11.32 6.39
C THR A 69 1.22 -10.27 7.45
N MET A 70 0.14 -10.47 8.21
CA MET A 70 -0.27 -9.58 9.31
C MET A 70 0.86 -9.16 10.27
N ASP A 71 1.88 -9.99 10.49
CA ASP A 71 3.01 -9.66 11.37
C ASP A 71 3.85 -8.48 10.87
N GLU A 72 3.77 -8.15 9.58
CA GLU A 72 4.48 -7.05 8.94
C GLU A 72 3.66 -5.76 8.87
N TRP A 73 2.36 -5.84 9.16
CA TRP A 73 1.47 -4.68 9.29
C TRP A 73 1.62 -4.04 10.67
N ARG A 74 1.16 -2.79 10.77
CA ARG A 74 1.04 -2.04 12.01
C ARG A 74 -0.23 -1.20 12.00
N ASP A 75 -0.79 -0.95 13.18
CA ASP A 75 -1.81 0.09 13.33
C ASP A 75 -1.15 1.47 13.17
N GLU A 76 -1.78 2.39 12.43
CA GLU A 76 -1.24 3.73 12.22
C GLU A 76 -1.10 4.51 13.55
N GLY A 77 -1.96 4.23 14.53
CA GLY A 77 -1.91 4.75 15.90
C GLY A 77 -1.01 4.00 16.88
N ASP A 78 -0.20 3.04 16.39
CA ASP A 78 0.69 2.17 17.18
C ASP A 78 -0.05 1.32 18.25
N ARG A 79 -1.32 0.96 18.02
CA ARG A 79 -2.04 -0.02 18.86
C ARG A 79 -1.48 -1.44 18.66
N PRO A 80 -1.61 -2.33 19.68
CA PRO A 80 -1.20 -3.73 19.53
C PRO A 80 -1.94 -4.43 18.39
N ALA A 81 -1.23 -5.30 17.66
CA ALA A 81 -1.84 -6.16 16.65
C ALA A 81 -2.95 -7.05 17.26
N PRO A 82 -4.09 -7.22 16.57
CA PRO A 82 -5.17 -8.10 17.00
C PRO A 82 -4.72 -9.56 16.93
N SER A 83 -5.56 -10.43 17.45
CA SER A 83 -5.35 -11.86 17.26
C SER A 83 -5.62 -12.22 15.79
N ARG A 84 -4.96 -13.25 15.25
CA ARG A 84 -5.24 -13.71 13.88
C ARG A 84 -6.65 -14.30 13.67
N GLY A 85 -7.41 -14.48 14.74
CA GLY A 85 -8.82 -14.90 14.67
C GLY A 85 -9.80 -13.74 14.75
N ASP A 86 -9.29 -12.51 14.87
CA ASP A 86 -9.96 -11.23 14.72
C ASP A 86 -9.55 -10.79 13.29
N LEU A 87 -8.53 -9.96 13.08
CA LEU A 87 -7.99 -9.68 11.74
C LEU A 87 -6.77 -10.53 11.34
N ASN A 88 -6.75 -11.04 10.10
CA ASN A 88 -5.56 -11.66 9.50
C ASN A 88 -5.45 -11.43 7.98
N ILE A 89 -4.45 -10.63 7.59
CA ILE A 89 -4.19 -10.25 6.20
C ILE A 89 -3.02 -11.04 5.62
N THR A 90 -3.18 -11.50 4.38
CA THR A 90 -2.10 -12.03 3.53
C THR A 90 -2.11 -11.38 2.17
N THR A 91 -0.92 -11.01 1.67
CA THR A 91 -0.78 -10.26 0.42
C THR A 91 0.33 -10.83 -0.45
N PHE A 92 0.04 -10.99 -1.74
CA PHE A 92 1.01 -11.30 -2.79
C PHE A 92 1.25 -10.04 -3.64
N LEU A 93 2.52 -9.79 -3.95
CA LEU A 93 2.96 -8.61 -4.70
C LEU A 93 3.70 -9.06 -5.95
N GLY A 94 3.14 -8.73 -7.12
CA GLY A 94 3.71 -9.07 -8.42
C GLY A 94 4.04 -7.83 -9.26
N TRP A 95 4.99 -7.95 -10.18
CA TRP A 95 5.23 -6.89 -11.17
C TRP A 95 5.56 -7.46 -12.55
N LYS A 96 5.33 -6.67 -13.60
CA LYS A 96 5.87 -6.95 -14.92
C LYS A 96 6.28 -5.66 -15.61
N GLY A 97 7.50 -5.61 -16.14
CA GLY A 97 7.96 -4.51 -17.00
C GLY A 97 7.58 -4.67 -18.48
N GLY A 98 8.35 -4.03 -19.35
CA GLY A 98 8.18 -4.04 -20.81
C GLY A 98 6.82 -3.53 -21.28
N ASP A 99 6.30 -4.11 -22.35
CA ASP A 99 5.02 -3.67 -22.97
C ASP A 99 3.79 -3.91 -22.07
N VAL A 100 3.91 -4.75 -21.03
CA VAL A 100 2.85 -4.98 -20.04
C VAL A 100 2.83 -3.84 -19.03
N ASN A 101 3.98 -3.59 -18.39
CA ASN A 101 4.22 -2.56 -17.38
C ASN A 101 3.14 -2.42 -16.29
N ARG A 102 3.00 -3.45 -15.45
CA ARG A 102 1.98 -3.51 -14.40
C ARG A 102 2.51 -3.89 -13.03
N TRP A 103 1.86 -3.33 -12.01
CA TRP A 103 1.89 -3.79 -10.63
C TRP A 103 0.66 -4.67 -10.37
N TYR A 104 0.85 -5.84 -9.76
CA TYR A 104 -0.18 -6.83 -9.44
C TYR A 104 -0.27 -7.04 -7.94
N VAL A 105 -1.49 -7.16 -7.43
CA VAL A 105 -1.76 -7.47 -6.02
C VAL A 105 -2.88 -8.48 -5.91
N PHE A 106 -2.68 -9.46 -5.04
CA PHE A 106 -3.74 -10.31 -4.51
C PHE A 106 -3.67 -10.25 -2.99
N MET A 107 -4.79 -9.95 -2.35
CA MET A 107 -4.89 -9.80 -0.90
C MET A 107 -6.12 -10.55 -0.39
N GLU A 108 -5.93 -11.34 0.66
CA GLU A 108 -7.01 -11.90 1.47
C GLU A 108 -6.93 -11.29 2.86
N ALA A 109 -8.04 -10.72 3.32
CA ALA A 109 -8.22 -10.24 4.68
C ALA A 109 -9.34 -11.06 5.32
N PHE A 110 -8.97 -11.95 6.23
CA PHE A 110 -9.92 -12.59 7.13
C PHE A 110 -10.25 -11.63 8.27
N ASP A 111 -11.53 -11.57 8.62
CA ASP A 111 -12.04 -10.82 9.75
C ASP A 111 -13.11 -11.61 10.51
N ASP A 112 -13.25 -11.41 11.82
CA ASP A 112 -14.34 -11.99 12.62
C ASP A 112 -15.64 -11.17 12.54
N VAL A 113 -15.51 -9.88 12.23
CA VAL A 113 -16.60 -8.98 11.91
C VAL A 113 -16.36 -8.38 10.53
N LEU A 114 -17.36 -8.46 9.64
CA LEU A 114 -17.33 -7.76 8.36
C LEU A 114 -18.35 -6.63 8.33
N ASP A 115 -17.89 -5.40 8.13
CA ASP A 115 -18.69 -4.19 7.92
C ASP A 115 -18.49 -3.66 6.49
N HIS A 116 -19.47 -3.93 5.63
CA HIS A 116 -19.47 -3.44 4.25
C HIS A 116 -20.61 -2.42 4.01
N ASP A 117 -21.67 -2.40 4.83
CA ASP A 117 -22.94 -1.69 4.55
C ASP A 117 -23.57 -2.13 3.22
N GLY A 118 -23.89 -3.43 3.11
CA GLY A 118 -24.42 -4.02 1.88
C GLY A 118 -23.38 -4.09 0.76
N THR A 119 -23.80 -3.87 -0.49
CA THR A 119 -22.90 -4.02 -1.67
C THR A 119 -21.92 -2.86 -1.86
N SER A 120 -21.94 -1.87 -0.97
CA SER A 120 -20.89 -0.85 -0.87
C SER A 120 -19.80 -1.36 0.08
N VAL A 121 -18.71 -0.64 0.19
CA VAL A 121 -17.81 -0.74 1.34
C VAL A 121 -17.63 0.68 1.85
N VAL A 122 -17.92 0.90 3.13
CA VAL A 122 -17.88 2.25 3.69
C VAL A 122 -16.45 2.66 3.93
N ARG A 123 -15.98 3.62 3.13
CA ARG A 123 -14.64 4.19 3.29
C ARG A 123 -14.45 4.72 4.72
N TRP A 124 -13.37 4.30 5.37
CA TRP A 124 -12.96 4.67 6.75
C TRP A 124 -13.79 4.06 7.88
N ASP A 125 -14.90 3.41 7.55
CA ASP A 125 -15.88 3.00 8.55
C ASP A 125 -16.14 1.49 8.51
N GLY A 126 -15.80 0.82 7.42
CA GLY A 126 -15.93 -0.62 7.23
C GLY A 126 -14.67 -1.26 6.65
N ASP A 127 -14.74 -2.56 6.35
CA ASP A 127 -13.61 -3.37 5.87
C ASP A 127 -13.17 -2.99 4.48
N MET A 128 -12.13 -2.16 4.44
CA MET A 128 -11.78 -1.40 3.25
C MET A 128 -10.28 -1.29 3.08
N LEU A 129 -9.81 -1.73 1.92
CA LEU A 129 -8.42 -1.56 1.53
C LEU A 129 -8.19 -0.23 0.80
N GLN A 130 -7.58 0.77 1.41
CA GLN A 130 -7.02 1.87 0.65
C GLN A 130 -5.64 1.52 0.07
N VAL A 131 -5.37 1.92 -1.18
CA VAL A 131 -4.07 1.69 -1.84
C VAL A 131 -3.48 2.97 -2.43
N GLY A 132 -2.14 3.05 -2.42
CA GLY A 132 -1.37 4.06 -3.13
C GLY A 132 0.00 3.55 -3.60
N HIS A 133 0.59 4.25 -4.56
CA HIS A 133 1.99 4.08 -4.95
C HIS A 133 2.68 5.43 -5.18
N ASP A 134 4.02 5.46 -5.18
CA ASP A 134 4.80 6.69 -5.42
C ASP A 134 6.08 6.34 -6.20
N PRO A 135 6.00 6.14 -7.53
CA PRO A 135 7.10 5.67 -8.36
C PRO A 135 8.34 6.55 -8.30
N GLN A 136 8.17 7.85 -8.02
CA GLN A 136 9.28 8.80 -7.90
C GLN A 136 9.88 8.87 -6.50
N ASP A 137 9.20 8.27 -5.52
CA ASP A 137 9.61 8.23 -4.12
C ASP A 137 9.81 9.62 -3.48
N HIS A 138 8.92 10.56 -3.80
CA HIS A 138 9.02 11.93 -3.31
C HIS A 138 8.24 12.18 -2.00
N GLY A 139 7.42 11.23 -1.57
CA GLY A 139 6.60 11.31 -0.36
C GLY A 139 5.40 12.27 -0.50
N ARG A 140 4.41 12.11 0.39
CA ARG A 140 3.22 12.97 0.46
C ARG A 140 3.55 14.39 0.84
N GLN A 141 2.99 15.35 0.11
CA GLN A 141 2.76 16.69 0.64
C GLN A 141 1.32 16.79 1.19
N ARG A 142 1.14 17.16 2.46
CA ARG A 142 -0.19 17.48 3.03
C ARG A 142 -0.66 18.87 2.54
N GLY A 143 -0.99 18.96 1.25
CA GLY A 143 -1.68 20.10 0.62
C GLY A 143 -0.84 21.36 0.33
N PRO A 144 -1.14 22.11 -0.76
CA PRO A 144 -1.92 21.67 -1.93
C PRO A 144 -1.11 20.63 -2.74
N ALA A 145 -1.78 19.57 -3.21
CA ALA A 145 -1.16 18.52 -4.03
C ALA A 145 -0.68 19.11 -5.38
N SER A 146 0.62 18.98 -5.68
CA SER A 146 1.24 19.61 -6.85
C SER A 146 1.24 18.73 -8.11
N GLY A 147 0.73 17.51 -8.05
CA GLY A 147 0.88 16.48 -9.10
C GLY A 147 2.26 15.81 -9.13
N TYR A 148 3.24 16.34 -8.38
CA TYR A 148 4.60 15.79 -8.20
C TYR A 148 4.76 14.94 -6.93
N THR A 149 3.69 14.75 -6.16
CA THR A 149 3.74 14.04 -4.86
C THR A 149 2.55 13.12 -4.69
N MET A 150 2.84 11.85 -4.39
CA MET A 150 1.95 10.79 -3.87
C MET A 150 0.75 10.42 -4.75
N GLU A 151 0.67 9.13 -5.10
CA GLU A 151 -0.46 8.57 -5.81
C GLU A 151 -1.42 7.89 -4.83
N TRP A 152 -2.62 8.47 -4.68
CA TRP A 152 -3.79 7.86 -4.04
C TRP A 152 -4.66 7.28 -5.14
N MET A 153 -5.02 6.01 -5.00
CA MET A 153 -5.51 5.24 -6.13
C MET A 153 -6.93 4.71 -5.95
N MET A 154 -7.24 4.14 -4.79
CA MET A 154 -8.45 3.31 -4.69
C MET A 154 -8.89 3.05 -3.26
N ALA A 155 -10.22 3.06 -3.08
CA ALA A 155 -10.95 2.27 -2.10
C ALA A 155 -11.71 1.19 -2.91
N PRO A 156 -11.07 0.08 -3.28
CA PRO A 156 -11.60 -0.98 -4.15
C PRO A 156 -12.82 -1.66 -3.55
N GLY A 157 -13.14 -1.44 -2.27
CA GLY A 157 -14.35 -1.96 -1.66
C GLY A 157 -15.65 -1.46 -2.31
N ASP A 158 -15.66 -0.31 -2.99
CA ASP A 158 -16.87 0.15 -3.69
C ASP A 158 -16.97 -0.47 -5.10
N VAL A 159 -17.61 -1.64 -5.16
CA VAL A 159 -17.83 -2.40 -6.39
C VAL A 159 -19.02 -1.92 -7.21
N THR A 160 -19.76 -0.90 -6.75
CA THR A 160 -20.94 -0.41 -7.46
C THR A 160 -20.58 0.70 -8.43
N GLU A 161 -20.97 0.56 -9.70
CA GLU A 161 -20.76 1.62 -10.69
C GLU A 161 -21.57 2.89 -10.33
N PRO A 162 -20.95 4.09 -10.33
CA PRO A 162 -19.55 4.35 -10.69
C PRO A 162 -18.57 3.90 -9.60
N ASN A 163 -17.61 3.05 -9.96
CA ASN A 163 -16.64 2.50 -9.00
C ASN A 163 -15.88 3.65 -8.29
N ASN A 164 -15.54 3.46 -7.01
CA ASN A 164 -14.81 4.46 -6.22
C ASN A 164 -13.28 4.34 -6.40
N VAL A 165 -12.85 3.87 -7.57
CA VAL A 165 -11.45 3.92 -7.98
C VAL A 165 -11.24 5.29 -8.62
N THR A 166 -10.79 6.23 -7.79
CA THR A 166 -10.53 7.59 -8.22
C THR A 166 -9.10 7.99 -7.90
N PHE A 167 -8.55 8.77 -8.81
CA PHE A 167 -7.19 9.24 -8.72
C PHE A 167 -7.15 10.68 -8.22
N ARG A 168 -6.21 10.99 -7.32
CA ARG A 168 -6.10 12.24 -6.52
C ARG A 168 -7.17 12.35 -5.43
N TYR A 169 -6.82 12.99 -4.30
CA TYR A 169 -7.81 13.42 -3.31
C TYR A 169 -8.52 14.67 -3.85
N GLY A 170 -9.45 14.51 -4.79
CA GLY A 170 -10.29 15.62 -5.22
C GLY A 170 -11.33 15.90 -4.15
N GLY A 171 -11.55 17.17 -3.82
CA GLY A 171 -12.60 17.57 -2.88
C GLY A 171 -12.19 18.56 -1.78
N VAL A 172 -10.91 18.95 -1.69
CA VAL A 172 -10.51 20.13 -0.90
C VAL A 172 -10.49 21.35 -1.82
N GLU A 173 -11.04 22.48 -1.35
CA GLU A 173 -11.08 23.73 -2.10
C GLU A 173 -9.68 24.13 -2.59
N GLY A 174 -9.47 24.11 -3.92
CA GLY A 174 -8.20 24.45 -4.56
C GLY A 174 -7.38 23.25 -5.08
N GLU A 175 -7.84 22.01 -4.88
CA GLU A 175 -7.21 20.82 -5.48
C GLU A 175 -7.83 20.45 -6.84
N PRO A 176 -7.06 19.84 -7.77
CA PRO A 176 -7.58 19.40 -9.06
C PRO A 176 -8.71 18.37 -8.93
N ASP A 177 -9.58 18.30 -9.94
CA ASP A 177 -10.63 17.28 -10.01
C ASP A 177 -10.03 15.85 -9.99
N THR A 178 -10.71 14.93 -9.30
CA THR A 178 -10.40 13.50 -9.33
C THR A 178 -10.58 12.91 -10.72
N TRP A 179 -9.72 11.97 -11.12
CA TRP A 179 -9.92 11.23 -12.36
C TRP A 179 -10.59 9.89 -12.09
N GLY A 180 -11.84 9.74 -12.54
CA GLY A 180 -12.51 8.43 -12.59
C GLY A 180 -12.02 7.53 -13.74
N GLU A 181 -11.35 8.09 -14.76
CA GLU A 181 -10.83 7.30 -15.90
C GLU A 181 -9.85 6.21 -15.46
N TYR A 182 -9.04 6.51 -14.45
CA TYR A 182 -8.05 5.56 -13.91
C TYR A 182 -8.70 4.31 -13.31
N GLY A 183 -9.96 4.40 -12.88
CA GLY A 183 -10.78 3.28 -12.38
C GLY A 183 -11.26 2.30 -13.44
N THR A 184 -10.85 2.48 -14.71
CA THR A 184 -11.31 1.68 -15.84
C THR A 184 -10.14 1.18 -16.69
N GLN A 185 -10.41 0.20 -17.56
CA GLN A 185 -9.44 -0.23 -18.56
C GLN A 185 -9.07 0.94 -19.51
N PRO A 186 -7.79 1.03 -19.95
CA PRO A 186 -6.73 0.05 -19.76
C PRO A 186 -5.89 0.25 -18.48
N TRP A 187 -6.25 1.17 -17.60
CA TRP A 187 -5.38 1.61 -16.51
C TRP A 187 -5.39 0.64 -15.33
N ILE A 188 -6.56 0.14 -14.94
CA ILE A 188 -6.72 -0.85 -13.88
C ILE A 188 -7.62 -2.00 -14.33
N ASN A 189 -7.33 -3.21 -13.85
CA ASN A 189 -8.35 -4.24 -13.63
C ASN A 189 -8.41 -4.50 -12.12
N HIS A 190 -9.61 -4.72 -11.59
CA HIS A 190 -9.79 -5.02 -10.17
C HIS A 190 -11.03 -5.88 -9.96
N THR A 191 -11.01 -6.66 -8.88
CA THR A 191 -12.13 -7.42 -8.36
C THR A 191 -12.08 -7.41 -6.84
N VAL A 192 -13.25 -7.31 -6.21
CA VAL A 192 -13.43 -7.61 -4.79
C VAL A 192 -14.44 -8.74 -4.64
N LYS A 193 -14.12 -9.68 -3.76
CA LYS A 193 -15.00 -10.79 -3.38
C LYS A 193 -15.07 -10.88 -1.87
N VAL A 194 -16.20 -11.35 -1.37
CA VAL A 194 -16.37 -11.66 0.04
C VAL A 194 -16.91 -13.08 0.17
N ASP A 195 -16.32 -13.85 1.08
CA ASP A 195 -16.75 -15.19 1.44
C ASP A 195 -17.05 -15.26 2.95
N PRO A 196 -18.25 -15.67 3.38
CA PRO A 196 -19.38 -16.07 2.54
C PRO A 196 -20.03 -14.87 1.83
N PRO A 197 -20.61 -15.05 0.62
CA PRO A 197 -21.12 -13.94 -0.19
C PRO A 197 -22.29 -13.18 0.45
N GLU A 198 -23.04 -13.80 1.36
CA GLU A 198 -24.07 -13.11 2.14
C GLU A 198 -23.52 -12.06 3.11
N ALA A 199 -22.26 -12.15 3.53
CA ALA A 199 -21.61 -11.12 4.33
C ALA A 199 -21.48 -9.80 3.55
N PHE A 200 -21.37 -9.87 2.22
CA PHE A 200 -21.35 -8.68 1.35
C PHE A 200 -22.71 -8.00 1.21
N ALA A 201 -23.81 -8.61 1.65
CA ALA A 201 -25.13 -7.98 1.61
C ALA A 201 -25.61 -7.56 2.99
N ALA A 202 -24.84 -7.87 4.03
CA ALA A 202 -25.17 -7.56 5.41
C ALA A 202 -24.80 -6.10 5.73
N GLU A 203 -25.58 -5.47 6.60
CA GLU A 203 -25.17 -4.21 7.24
C GLU A 203 -23.98 -4.44 8.17
N LEU A 204 -23.95 -5.60 8.84
CA LEU A 204 -22.84 -6.08 9.66
C LEU A 204 -22.91 -7.61 9.72
N TRP A 205 -21.77 -8.28 9.55
CA TRP A 205 -21.65 -9.73 9.57
C TRP A 205 -20.71 -10.15 10.71
N THR A 206 -21.16 -11.02 11.61
CA THR A 206 -20.42 -11.33 12.87
C THR A 206 -20.04 -12.80 13.01
N ASP A 207 -20.21 -13.58 11.93
CA ASP A 207 -19.86 -15.00 11.88
C ASP A 207 -18.44 -15.23 11.30
N GLY A 208 -17.69 -14.15 11.08
CA GLY A 208 -16.42 -14.12 10.37
C GLY A 208 -16.55 -14.35 8.86
N GLY A 209 -15.54 -13.88 8.14
CA GLY A 209 -15.46 -14.05 6.70
C GLY A 209 -14.13 -13.55 6.13
N THR A 210 -14.03 -13.52 4.82
CA THR A 210 -12.81 -13.08 4.13
C THR A 210 -13.17 -12.16 2.97
N THR A 211 -12.57 -10.98 2.98
CA THR A 211 -12.60 -10.05 1.85
C THR A 211 -11.33 -10.22 1.02
N THR A 212 -11.50 -10.53 -0.26
CA THR A 212 -10.43 -10.71 -1.24
C THR A 212 -10.38 -9.52 -2.17
N TYR A 213 -9.21 -8.89 -2.28
CA TYR A 213 -8.92 -7.85 -3.27
C TYR A 213 -7.91 -8.39 -4.27
N GLU A 214 -8.22 -8.27 -5.56
CA GLU A 214 -7.28 -8.56 -6.62
C GLU A 214 -7.30 -7.45 -7.65
N PHE A 215 -6.12 -6.93 -7.98
CA PHE A 215 -6.03 -5.85 -8.96
C PHE A 215 -4.66 -5.81 -9.64
N ASP A 216 -4.67 -5.23 -10.84
CA ASP A 216 -3.47 -4.91 -11.58
C ASP A 216 -3.56 -3.52 -12.20
N ILE A 217 -2.46 -2.79 -12.08
CA ILE A 217 -2.39 -1.36 -12.32
C ILE A 217 -1.28 -1.07 -13.33
N LYS A 218 -1.58 -0.24 -14.32
CA LYS A 218 -0.55 0.36 -15.18
C LYS A 218 0.09 1.56 -14.45
N VAL A 219 1.38 1.42 -14.13
CA VAL A 219 2.09 2.42 -13.32
C VAL A 219 2.48 3.62 -14.16
N LEU A 220 2.12 4.81 -13.69
CA LEU A 220 2.45 6.08 -14.31
C LEU A 220 3.60 6.73 -13.56
N ALA A 221 4.43 7.48 -14.27
CA ALA A 221 5.57 8.19 -13.70
C ALA A 221 5.11 9.37 -12.88
N PHE A 222 4.24 10.22 -13.46
CA PHE A 222 3.68 11.42 -12.84
C PHE A 222 2.20 11.51 -13.16
N GLN A 223 1.48 12.31 -12.37
CA GLN A 223 0.07 12.57 -12.57
C GLN A 223 -0.11 13.88 -13.35
N GLU A 224 -0.26 13.81 -14.66
CA GLU A 224 -0.48 15.00 -15.51
C GLU A 224 -1.94 15.45 -15.52
N ASP A 225 -2.23 16.74 -15.33
CA ASP A 225 -3.60 17.29 -15.23
C ASP A 225 -4.58 16.87 -16.34
N GLY A 226 -4.07 16.46 -17.50
CA GLY A 226 -4.85 15.92 -18.61
C GLY A 226 -5.35 14.48 -18.43
N GLY A 227 -5.07 13.82 -17.31
CA GLY A 227 -5.50 12.47 -17.02
C GLY A 227 -4.43 11.39 -17.24
N PRO A 228 -4.79 10.10 -17.06
CA PRO A 228 -3.87 8.98 -17.22
C PRO A 228 -3.25 8.91 -18.62
N GLY A 229 -4.04 9.19 -19.67
CA GLY A 229 -3.55 9.21 -21.05
C GLY A 229 -2.60 10.36 -21.39
N ALA A 230 -2.52 11.39 -20.55
CA ALA A 230 -1.54 12.47 -20.67
C ALA A 230 -0.25 12.21 -19.89
N SER A 231 -0.27 11.22 -19.00
CA SER A 231 0.82 10.89 -18.09
C SER A 231 1.85 9.96 -18.74
N GLU A 232 3.11 10.09 -18.36
CA GLU A 232 4.16 9.15 -18.78
C GLU A 232 4.02 7.82 -18.02
N GLU A 233 4.30 6.68 -18.67
CA GLU A 233 4.32 5.37 -18.01
C GLU A 233 5.65 5.15 -17.27
N TRP A 234 5.59 4.76 -15.99
CA TRP A 234 6.78 4.44 -15.21
C TRP A 234 7.25 3.02 -15.49
N GLN A 235 8.44 2.87 -16.07
CA GLN A 235 8.96 1.54 -16.43
C GLN A 235 9.47 0.78 -15.22
N MET A 236 8.73 -0.24 -14.80
CA MET A 236 9.07 -1.08 -13.64
C MET A 236 10.43 -1.79 -13.80
N ASP A 237 10.83 -2.13 -15.03
CA ASP A 237 12.14 -2.73 -15.33
C ASP A 237 13.33 -1.86 -14.88
N ALA A 238 13.16 -0.53 -14.91
CA ALA A 238 14.21 0.43 -14.60
C ALA A 238 14.53 0.50 -13.10
N VAL A 239 13.61 0.05 -12.25
CA VAL A 239 13.74 0.07 -10.79
C VAL A 239 13.83 -1.32 -10.16
N ALA A 240 13.93 -2.36 -10.99
CA ALA A 240 14.00 -3.76 -10.58
C ALA A 240 15.42 -4.32 -10.45
N GLY A 241 15.55 -5.38 -9.68
CA GLY A 241 16.79 -6.08 -9.37
C GLY A 241 17.50 -5.54 -8.11
N PRO A 242 18.64 -6.13 -7.72
CA PRO A 242 19.35 -5.84 -6.47
C PRO A 242 19.91 -4.42 -6.38
N ASP A 243 20.19 -3.80 -7.53
CA ASP A 243 20.66 -2.42 -7.63
C ASP A 243 19.53 -1.45 -8.03
N GLY A 244 18.31 -1.95 -8.15
CA GLY A 244 17.13 -1.15 -8.50
C GLY A 244 16.70 -0.25 -7.36
N ALA A 245 16.09 0.90 -7.70
CA ALA A 245 15.59 1.85 -6.70
C ALA A 245 14.37 1.31 -5.91
N GLY A 246 13.72 0.24 -6.39
CA GLY A 246 12.50 -0.29 -5.81
C GLY A 246 11.24 0.48 -6.22
N PHE A 247 10.11 0.09 -5.63
CA PHE A 247 8.81 0.69 -5.90
C PHE A 247 8.07 0.98 -4.59
N PRO A 248 7.84 2.27 -4.25
CA PRO A 248 7.11 2.63 -3.05
C PRO A 248 5.60 2.39 -3.18
N ILE A 249 5.02 1.66 -2.22
CA ILE A 249 3.59 1.36 -2.14
C ILE A 249 3.06 1.58 -0.71
N ALA A 250 1.76 1.83 -0.61
CA ALA A 250 1.07 1.84 0.66
C ALA A 250 -0.25 1.10 0.55
N PHE A 251 -0.55 0.39 1.62
CA PHE A 251 -1.87 -0.16 1.91
C PHE A 251 -2.32 0.42 3.25
N TRP A 252 -3.61 0.73 3.32
CA TRP A 252 -4.32 0.92 4.57
C TRP A 252 -5.52 0.00 4.54
N TYR A 253 -5.56 -0.96 5.45
CA TYR A 253 -6.73 -1.79 5.62
C TYR A 253 -7.47 -1.29 6.85
N GLU A 254 -8.69 -0.81 6.65
CA GLU A 254 -9.60 -0.48 7.72
C GLU A 254 -10.25 -1.76 8.20
N ASP A 255 -10.18 -1.99 9.50
CA ASP A 255 -10.80 -3.09 10.24
C ASP A 255 -12.07 -2.53 10.90
N GLY A 256 -13.21 -2.88 10.33
CA GLY A 256 -14.50 -2.25 10.58
C GLY A 256 -15.36 -3.03 11.56
N GLU A 257 -15.51 -2.54 12.79
CA GLU A 257 -16.29 -3.24 13.83
C GLU A 257 -17.77 -2.80 13.91
N GLY A 258 -18.26 -2.13 12.86
CA GLY A 258 -19.65 -1.65 12.77
C GLY A 258 -19.86 -0.15 13.07
N PRO A 259 -21.11 0.35 12.96
CA PRO A 259 -21.45 1.78 13.00
C PRO A 259 -21.24 2.50 14.34
N ASP A 260 -21.00 1.76 15.44
CA ASP A 260 -20.71 2.33 16.77
C ASP A 260 -19.22 2.21 17.16
N SER A 261 -18.38 1.71 16.25
CA SER A 261 -16.93 1.67 16.41
C SER A 261 -16.30 3.03 16.07
N SER A 262 -15.23 3.44 16.77
CA SER A 262 -14.59 4.75 16.52
C SER A 262 -13.08 4.68 16.69
N PHE A 263 -12.33 5.56 16.02
CA PHE A 263 -10.86 5.63 16.04
C PHE A 263 -10.22 5.97 17.41
N GLY A 264 -10.97 5.98 18.52
CA GLY A 264 -10.39 6.04 19.87
C GLY A 264 -11.41 5.78 20.98
N THR A 265 -11.02 5.75 22.26
CA THR A 265 -9.91 4.98 22.83
C THR A 265 -10.43 4.40 24.13
N ASN A 266 -9.80 3.33 24.58
CA ASN A 266 -10.11 2.83 25.89
C ASN A 266 -8.83 2.52 26.65
N GLU A 267 -8.41 3.44 27.53
CA GLU A 267 -7.52 3.11 28.65
C GLU A 267 -8.26 2.35 29.77
N ASP A 268 -9.59 2.27 29.71
CA ASP A 268 -10.44 1.74 30.78
C ASP A 268 -11.78 1.12 30.33
N GLY A 269 -11.95 0.86 29.03
CA GLY A 269 -12.75 -0.28 28.60
C GLY A 269 -13.86 -0.01 27.57
N THR A 270 -13.60 -0.51 26.34
CA THR A 270 -14.54 -0.81 25.23
C THR A 270 -14.99 0.31 24.28
N PRO A 271 -15.28 -0.02 23.01
CA PRO A 271 -14.32 -0.42 21.97
C PRO A 271 -13.94 0.78 21.07
N GLY A 272 -12.68 0.82 20.64
CA GLY A 272 -12.16 1.77 19.64
C GLY A 272 -12.09 1.14 18.24
N GLY A 273 -13.14 0.42 17.85
CA GLY A 273 -13.15 -0.62 16.80
C GLY A 273 -13.00 -0.16 15.34
N ARG A 274 -12.18 0.87 15.09
CA ARG A 274 -11.69 1.18 13.75
C ARG A 274 -10.18 1.32 13.83
N ASN A 275 -9.48 0.48 13.09
CA ASN A 275 -8.02 0.47 13.05
C ASN A 275 -7.54 0.58 11.60
N ASP A 276 -6.75 1.62 11.33
CA ASP A 276 -6.06 1.81 10.07
C ASP A 276 -4.77 0.96 10.08
N TRP A 277 -4.84 -0.26 9.55
CA TRP A 277 -3.68 -1.13 9.41
C TRP A 277 -2.87 -0.72 8.21
N THR A 278 -1.56 -0.52 8.35
CA THR A 278 -0.70 -0.14 7.23
C THR A 278 0.61 -0.91 7.18
N ILE A 279 1.16 -1.03 5.97
CA ILE A 279 2.47 -1.61 5.71
C ILE A 279 3.60 -0.57 5.77
N ARG A 280 3.30 0.74 5.85
CA ARG A 280 4.35 1.77 5.95
C ARG A 280 4.81 1.92 7.40
N GLY A 281 6.06 2.35 7.57
CA GLY A 281 6.61 2.70 8.87
C GLY A 281 5.99 3.98 9.47
N PRO A 282 6.33 4.29 10.73
CA PRO A 282 5.81 5.48 11.41
C PRO A 282 6.14 6.76 10.64
N GLU A 283 5.25 7.77 10.71
CA GLU A 283 5.47 9.06 10.05
C GLU A 283 6.68 9.78 10.66
N ALA A 284 7.86 9.61 10.06
CA ALA A 284 9.13 10.14 10.54
C ALA A 284 9.48 11.53 9.98
N SER A 285 8.65 12.09 9.10
CA SER A 285 8.91 13.38 8.46
C SER A 285 7.61 14.16 8.17
N GLY A 286 7.72 15.45 7.85
CA GLY A 286 6.56 16.25 7.39
C GLY A 286 5.97 15.78 6.04
N ARG A 287 6.60 14.79 5.40
CA ARG A 287 6.11 14.02 4.26
C ARG A 287 5.83 12.58 4.68
N GLN A 288 4.70 12.03 4.23
CA GLN A 288 4.38 10.61 4.43
C GLN A 288 5.01 9.80 3.30
N TYR A 289 6.06 9.06 3.61
CA TYR A 289 6.70 8.12 2.67
C TYR A 289 6.02 6.74 2.75
N TYR A 290 6.01 6.06 1.61
CA TYR A 290 5.46 4.72 1.45
C TYR A 290 6.46 3.64 1.81
N ALA A 291 5.94 2.43 2.03
CA ALA A 291 6.80 1.27 2.19
C ALA A 291 7.53 1.00 0.87
N LEU A 292 8.83 0.74 0.94
CA LEU A 292 9.62 0.47 -0.25
C LEU A 292 9.66 -1.05 -0.51
N THR A 293 9.31 -1.44 -1.73
CA THR A 293 9.43 -2.82 -2.20
C THR A 293 10.63 -2.99 -3.12
N THR A 294 11.36 -4.10 -2.96
CA THR A 294 12.40 -4.55 -3.89
C THR A 294 11.76 -5.46 -4.95
N LEU A 295 11.94 -5.11 -6.22
CA LEU A 295 11.39 -5.85 -7.35
C LEU A 295 12.37 -6.95 -7.77
N LEU A 296 12.01 -8.21 -7.50
CA LEU A 296 12.82 -9.37 -7.86
C LEU A 296 12.44 -9.89 -9.24
N ARG A 297 13.44 -10.17 -10.06
CA ARG A 297 13.31 -10.83 -11.37
C ARG A 297 13.13 -12.33 -11.20
N ILE A 298 12.55 -13.00 -12.21
CA ILE A 298 12.30 -14.46 -12.17
C ILE A 298 13.53 -15.26 -11.73
N GLY A 299 14.71 -14.94 -12.27
CA GLY A 299 15.96 -15.65 -11.93
C GLY A 299 16.43 -15.45 -10.48
N GLU A 300 15.92 -14.46 -9.77
CA GLU A 300 16.35 -14.08 -8.42
C GLU A 300 15.55 -14.80 -7.34
N TYR A 301 14.28 -15.15 -7.59
CA TYR A 301 13.45 -15.91 -6.66
C TYR A 301 13.26 -17.39 -7.04
N THR A 302 13.60 -17.81 -8.27
CA THR A 302 13.46 -19.22 -8.71
C THR A 302 14.73 -20.05 -8.64
N ALA A 303 15.90 -19.42 -8.58
CA ALA A 303 17.15 -20.13 -8.41
C ALA A 303 17.27 -20.51 -6.93
N GLY A 304 16.97 -21.77 -6.58
CA GLY A 304 17.10 -22.36 -5.23
C GLY A 304 18.53 -22.39 -4.64
N ALA A 305 19.35 -21.39 -4.94
CA ALA A 305 20.51 -20.99 -4.18
C ALA A 305 20.04 -19.86 -3.28
N GLY A 306 20.05 -20.09 -1.98
CA GLY A 306 19.64 -19.10 -0.99
C GLY A 306 20.08 -17.72 -1.42
N THR A 307 19.08 -16.91 -1.72
CA THR A 307 19.26 -15.50 -2.05
C THR A 307 20.16 -14.91 -0.95
N ALA A 308 20.90 -13.84 -1.25
CA ALA A 308 21.56 -13.10 -0.17
C ALA A 308 20.57 -12.66 0.95
N VAL A 309 19.26 -12.75 0.67
CA VAL A 309 18.11 -12.59 1.57
C VAL A 309 17.90 -13.80 2.51
N GLU A 310 18.09 -15.05 2.06
CA GLU A 310 18.07 -16.25 2.92
C GLU A 310 19.22 -16.26 3.93
N ALA A 311 20.42 -15.79 3.53
CA ALA A 311 21.62 -15.88 4.36
C ALA A 311 21.77 -14.75 5.40
N SER A 312 21.13 -13.58 5.20
CA SER A 312 21.40 -12.40 6.03
C SER A 312 20.31 -12.05 7.04
N THR A 313 19.03 -12.37 6.79
CA THR A 313 17.96 -11.97 7.73
C THR A 313 16.78 -12.93 7.76
N TRP A 314 16.28 -13.43 6.63
CA TRP A 314 14.93 -14.02 6.63
C TRP A 314 14.85 -15.42 7.26
N GLY A 315 15.79 -16.30 6.93
CA GLY A 315 15.90 -17.62 7.57
C GLY A 315 16.32 -17.55 9.05
N ASN A 316 17.06 -16.51 9.45
CA ASN A 316 17.49 -16.33 10.85
C ASN A 316 16.36 -15.75 11.72
N ILE A 317 15.55 -14.83 11.19
CA ILE A 317 14.41 -14.24 11.88
C ILE A 317 13.32 -15.30 12.11
N LYS A 318 12.94 -16.09 11.10
CA LYS A 318 11.94 -17.17 11.27
C LYS A 318 12.40 -18.26 12.28
N ASN A 319 13.71 -18.54 12.35
CA ASN A 319 14.25 -19.47 13.34
C ASN A 319 14.35 -18.90 14.76
N SER A 320 14.23 -17.58 14.93
CA SER A 320 14.25 -16.94 16.25
C SER A 320 12.87 -16.92 16.95
N PHE A 321 11.81 -17.29 16.24
CA PHE A 321 10.45 -17.44 16.75
C PHE A 321 10.03 -18.90 17.01
N ARG A 322 10.98 -19.84 17.05
CA ARG A 322 10.76 -21.24 17.47
C ARG A 322 11.22 -21.50 18.89
#